data_AF-A0A523UAB8-F1
#
_entry.id   AF-A0A523UAB8-F1
#
_cell.length_a   1.000
_cell.length_b   1.000
_cell.length_c   1.000
_cell.angle_alpha   90.00
_cell.angle_beta   90.00
_cell.angle_gamma   90.00
#
_symmetry.space_group_name_H-M   'P 1'
#
loop_
_entity.id
_entity.type
_entity.pdbx_description
1 polymer ?
#
loop_
_entity_poly.entity_id
_entity_poly.type
_entity_poly.pdbx_seq_one_letter_code
_entity_poly.pdbx_strand_id
1 'polypeptide(L)' 'MGESKSRQKLEDLMKILVCPICKTRLLLEDEKIVCTKCGRRYPILEGDIPDLLPESGVLPEDAESAQ' A
#
# COMPACT_ATOMS: atom_id res chain seq x y z
N MET A 1 24.92 33.01 -16.95
CA MET A 1 23.53 32.52 -17.02
C MET A 1 23.59 31.02 -17.37
N GLY A 2 23.25 30.04 -16.53
CA GLY A 2 22.64 30.09 -15.22
C GLY A 2 21.54 29.05 -15.01
N GLU A 3 21.22 28.17 -15.96
CA GLU A 3 20.08 27.23 -15.83
C GLU A 3 20.44 25.93 -16.59
N SER A 4 20.61 24.77 -15.96
CA SER A 4 19.48 23.87 -15.71
C SER A 4 19.92 22.76 -14.74
N LYS A 5 19.43 22.83 -13.50
CA LYS A 5 19.65 21.84 -12.43
C LYS A 5 18.86 20.55 -12.71
N SER A 6 19.23 19.77 -13.72
CA SER A 6 18.44 18.61 -14.20
C SER A 6 18.42 17.35 -13.32
N ARG A 7 18.84 17.36 -12.05
CA ARG A 7 18.81 16.13 -11.21
C ARG A 7 18.50 16.35 -9.73
N GLN A 8 17.93 17.51 -9.36
CA GLN A 8 17.55 17.74 -7.97
C GLN A 8 16.39 16.78 -7.60
N LYS A 9 16.73 15.77 -6.79
CA LYS A 9 15.85 15.00 -5.90
C LYS A 9 15.13 13.77 -6.48
N LEU A 10 15.93 12.71 -6.53
CA LEU A 10 15.63 11.31 -6.19
C LEU A 10 14.83 11.09 -4.87
N GLU A 11 14.32 12.14 -4.21
CA GLU A 11 13.48 12.04 -3.01
C GLU A 11 12.16 11.32 -3.25
N ASP A 12 11.81 11.19 -4.53
CA ASP A 12 10.73 10.37 -5.06
C ASP A 12 11.05 8.87 -5.09
N LEU A 13 12.17 8.40 -4.53
CA LEU A 13 12.38 7.00 -4.08
C LEU A 13 11.42 6.65 -2.93
N MET A 14 10.12 6.69 -3.23
CA MET A 14 9.14 5.65 -2.95
C MET A 14 9.24 5.01 -1.56
N LYS A 15 8.92 5.83 -0.55
CA LYS A 15 8.31 5.50 0.76
C LYS A 15 7.94 4.01 0.96
N ILE A 16 8.94 3.21 1.32
CA ILE A 16 9.00 1.92 2.05
C ILE A 16 7.79 0.95 2.07
N LEU A 17 6.54 1.37 2.21
CA LEU A 17 5.34 0.52 2.10
C LEU A 17 4.10 1.40 1.86
N VAL A 18 3.67 1.52 0.61
CA VAL A 18 2.45 2.24 0.22
C VAL A 18 1.56 1.33 -0.62
N CYS A 19 0.26 1.59 -0.61
CA CYS A 19 -0.68 0.81 -1.41
C CYS A 19 -0.28 0.84 -2.90
N PRO A 20 -0.19 -0.31 -3.59
CA PRO A 20 0.16 -0.36 -5.01
C PRO A 20 -0.85 0.37 -5.90
N ILE A 21 -2.11 0.46 -5.46
CA ILE A 21 -3.19 1.13 -6.21
C ILE A 21 -3.24 2.63 -5.90
N CYS A 22 -3.35 2.98 -4.62
CA CYS A 22 -3.65 4.35 -4.21
C CYS A 22 -2.41 5.15 -3.81
N LYS A 23 -1.24 4.51 -3.77
CA LYS A 23 0.06 5.08 -3.34
C LYS A 23 -0.04 5.83 -2.00
N THR A 24 -0.94 5.38 -1.14
CA THR A 24 -1.27 5.97 0.16
C THR A 24 -0.77 5.08 1.29
N ARG A 25 -0.73 5.61 2.51
CA ARG A 25 -0.29 4.92 3.72
C ARG A 25 -1.20 3.74 4.06
N LEU A 26 -0.55 2.63 4.40
CA LEU A 26 -1.15 1.40 4.87
C LEU A 26 -1.10 1.37 6.41
N LEU A 27 -2.06 0.68 7.03
CA LEU A 27 -2.20 0.52 8.48
C LEU A 27 -2.18 -0.99 8.79
N LEU A 28 -1.38 -1.41 9.76
CA LEU A 28 -1.30 -2.80 10.18
C LEU A 28 -2.31 -3.03 11.31
N GLU A 29 -3.25 -3.96 11.11
CA GLU A 29 -4.21 -4.39 12.12
C GLU A 29 -4.11 -5.91 12.30
N ASP A 30 -3.67 -6.36 13.47
CA ASP A 30 -3.39 -7.77 13.82
C ASP A 30 -2.47 -8.47 12.81
N GLU A 31 -3.04 -9.14 11.80
CA GLU A 31 -2.36 -9.96 10.79
C GLU A 31 -2.74 -9.55 9.35
N LYS A 32 -3.26 -8.33 9.18
CA LYS A 32 -3.67 -7.79 7.88
C LYS A 32 -3.26 -6.34 7.74
N ILE A 33 -2.99 -5.95 6.50
CA ILE A 33 -2.66 -4.58 6.15
C ILE A 33 -3.87 -3.92 5.50
N VAL A 34 -4.37 -2.86 6.12
CA VAL A 34 -5.54 -2.11 5.67
C VAL A 34 -5.13 -0.77 5.05
N CYS A 35 -5.63 -0.50 3.87
CA CYS A 35 -5.46 0.77 3.19
C CYS A 35 -6.39 1.83 3.79
N THR A 36 -5.85 2.86 4.44
CA THR A 36 -6.64 3.94 5.07
C THR A 36 -7.49 4.77 4.09
N LYS A 37 -7.18 4.72 2.80
CA LYS A 37 -7.89 5.47 1.75
C LYS A 37 -8.89 4.63 0.97
N CYS A 38 -8.50 3.41 0.61
CA CYS A 38 -9.28 2.52 -0.23
C CYS A 38 -10.02 1.44 0.54
N GLY A 39 -9.72 1.27 1.83
CA GLY A 39 -10.31 0.24 2.69
C GLY A 39 -9.85 -1.19 2.40
N ARG A 40 -9.08 -1.41 1.33
CA ARG A 40 -8.58 -2.75 0.95
C ARG A 40 -7.77 -3.38 2.06
N ARG A 41 -8.03 -4.65 2.32
CA ARG A 41 -7.35 -5.48 3.31
C ARG A 41 -6.46 -6.47 2.57
N TYR A 42 -5.18 -6.45 2.88
CA TYR A 42 -4.19 -7.34 2.33
C TYR A 42 -3.76 -8.33 3.43
N PRO A 43 -3.82 -9.64 3.17
CA PRO A 43 -3.37 -10.64 4.13
C PRO A 43 -1.85 -10.60 4.29
N ILE A 44 -1.37 -11.00 5.47
CA ILE A 44 0.05 -11.25 5.72
C ILE A 44 0.30 -12.75 5.56
N LEU A 45 1.26 -13.10 4.71
CA LEU A 45 1.65 -14.48 4.44
C LEU A 45 2.67 -14.97 5.47
N GLU A 46 2.97 -16.27 5.42
CA GLU A 46 3.97 -16.91 6.28
C GLU A 46 5.33 -16.19 6.15
N GLY A 47 5.89 -15.75 7.29
CA GLY A 47 7.17 -15.03 7.34
C GLY A 47 7.06 -13.50 7.34
N ASP A 48 5.93 -12.92 7.77
CA ASP A 48 5.72 -11.46 7.92
C ASP A 48 5.73 -10.68 6.59
N ILE A 49 5.49 -11.37 5.47
CA ILE A 49 5.48 -10.77 4.13
C ILE A 49 4.03 -10.39 3.76
N PRO A 50 3.70 -9.10 3.60
CA PRO A 50 2.37 -8.70 3.19
C PRO A 50 2.14 -8.94 1.70
N ASP A 51 1.02 -9.59 1.36
CA ASP A 51 0.64 -9.80 -0.03
C ASP A 51 0.00 -8.53 -0.61
N LEU A 52 0.84 -7.58 -1.03
CA LEU A 52 0.41 -6.32 -1.65
C LEU A 52 0.20 -6.46 -3.16
N LEU A 53 -0.37 -7.58 -3.60
CA LEU A 53 -0.77 -7.74 -4.99
C LEU A 53 -2.14 -7.07 -5.21
N PRO A 54 -2.34 -6.38 -6.34
CA PRO A 54 -3.59 -5.70 -6.65
C PRO A 54 -4.79 -6.65 -6.73
N GLU A 55 -4.56 -7.92 -7.07
CA GLU A 55 -5.56 -9.01 -7.17
C GLU A 55 -5.93 -9.63 -5.81
N SER A 56 -5.03 -9.60 -4.84
CA SER A 56 -5.22 -10.22 -3.51
C SER A 56 -5.90 -9.29 -2.50
N GLY A 57 -5.82 -7.98 -2.74
CA GLY A 57 -6.46 -6.98 -1.87
C GLY A 57 -7.98 -7.08 -1.90
N VAL A 58 -8.57 -7.53 -0.78
CA VAL A 58 -10.01 -7.70 -0.60
C VAL A 58 -10.65 -6.37 -0.18
N LEU A 59 -11.75 -5.97 -0.82
CA LEU A 59 -12.49 -4.77 -0.45
C LEU A 59 -13.33 -5.03 0.82
N PRO A 60 -13.57 -4.01 1.66
CA PRO A 60 -14.27 -4.20 2.92
C PRO A 60 -15.74 -4.63 2.76
N GLU A 61 -16.34 -4.33 1.61
CA GLU A 61 -17.70 -4.69 1.21
C GLU A 61 -17.89 -6.21 1.03
N ASP A 62 -16.86 -6.95 0.61
CA ASP A 62 -16.92 -8.41 0.43
C ASP A 62 -16.72 -9.19 1.74
N ALA A 63 -16.10 -8.57 2.75
CA ALA A 63 -15.72 -9.26 3.99
C ALA A 63 -16.84 -9.34 5.03
N GLU A 64 -17.86 -8.49 4.93
CA GLU A 64 -18.94 -8.39 5.92
C GLU A 64 -20.17 -9.24 5.55
N SER A 65 -20.12 -9.95 4.41
CA SER A 65 -21.23 -10.78 3.91
C SER A 65 -21.09 -12.28 4.23
N ALA A 66 -20.21 -12.65 5.16
CA ALA A 66 -20.11 -14.01 5.69
C ALA A 66 -20.57 -14.04 7.16
N GLN A 67 -21.87 -13.81 7.38
CA GLN A 67 -22.56 -14.16 8.63
C GLN A 67 -23.52 -15.32 8.39
#